data_AF-A0A7K2C5M2-F1
#
_entry.id   AF-A0A7K2C5M2-F1
#
_cell.length_a   1.000
_cell.length_b   1.000
_cell.length_c   1.000
_cell.angle_alpha   90.00
_cell.angle_beta   90.00
_cell.angle_gamma   90.00
#
_symmetry.space_group_name_H-M   'P 1'
#
loop_
_entity.id
_entity.type
_entity.pdbx_description
1 polymer ?
#
loop_
_entity_poly.entity_id
_entity_poly.type
_entity_poly.pdbx_seq_one_letter_code
_entity_poly.pdbx_strand_id
1 'polypeptide(L)'
;MSLGKVTCFITCNLDGRKHVLLLKHPYAGNQIPAGTVEKGESFVAAALREAREETGLAALHVVAELLSEREKLPPNTAVIQKTSTVYSRPDTSSFDWVTIRRGIRVDTRETENGFVQIDYVEKELLGSDRISFQITGWIPQDALTTNVERKHYHLSCAASDELEWEVFSDHHKFVLMWHPLTEDPQLQEPFGEWFDSIKEQLVHDLK
;
A
#
# COMPACT_ATOMS: atom_id res chain seq x y z
N MET A 1 8.18 16.74 -5.85
CA MET A 1 8.62 15.32 -5.87
C MET A 1 7.39 14.44 -5.71
N SER A 2 7.33 13.30 -6.41
CA SER A 2 6.28 12.30 -6.24
C SER A 2 6.64 11.35 -5.10
N LEU A 3 5.64 10.86 -4.36
CA LEU A 3 5.82 9.72 -3.49
C LEU A 3 5.67 8.44 -4.29
N GLY A 4 6.66 7.57 -4.23
CA GLY A 4 6.61 6.24 -4.85
C GLY A 4 5.76 5.26 -4.05
N LYS A 5 4.92 4.50 -4.75
CA LYS A 5 4.15 3.35 -4.24
C LYS A 5 4.39 2.15 -5.14
N VAL A 6 4.27 0.95 -4.58
CA VAL A 6 4.35 -0.31 -5.33
C VAL A 6 3.15 -1.19 -5.01
N THR A 7 2.77 -2.00 -5.99
CA THR A 7 1.80 -3.09 -5.85
C THR A 7 2.43 -4.35 -6.46
N CYS A 8 2.35 -5.47 -5.76
CA CYS A 8 3.08 -6.70 -6.11
C CYS A 8 2.11 -7.84 -6.40
N PHE A 9 1.92 -8.16 -7.68
CA PHE A 9 1.18 -9.35 -8.08
C PHE A 9 2.12 -10.55 -8.07
N ILE A 10 1.98 -11.42 -7.07
CA ILE A 10 2.85 -12.58 -6.88
C ILE A 10 2.15 -13.80 -7.44
N THR A 11 2.78 -14.51 -8.37
CA THR A 11 2.22 -15.74 -8.95
C THR A 11 3.07 -16.97 -8.72
N CYS A 12 2.41 -18.12 -8.62
CA CYS A 12 3.04 -19.44 -8.68
C CYS A 12 2.21 -20.40 -9.55
N ASN A 13 2.76 -21.58 -9.84
CA ASN A 13 2.05 -22.66 -10.53
C ASN A 13 1.74 -23.78 -9.55
N LEU A 14 0.46 -24.05 -9.29
CA LEU A 14 -0.03 -25.14 -8.45
C LEU A 14 -0.91 -26.05 -9.30
N ASP A 15 -0.67 -27.36 -9.27
CA ASP A 15 -1.42 -28.35 -10.05
C ASP A 15 -1.57 -28.02 -11.54
N GLY A 16 -0.51 -27.45 -12.15
CA GLY A 16 -0.49 -27.05 -13.55
C GLY A 16 -1.33 -25.80 -13.87
N ARG A 17 -1.81 -25.07 -12.85
CA ARG A 17 -2.58 -23.83 -12.99
C ARG A 17 -1.87 -22.67 -12.31
N LYS A 18 -2.01 -21.49 -12.90
CA LYS A 18 -1.42 -20.27 -12.37
C LYS A 18 -2.31 -19.65 -11.29
N HIS A 19 -1.69 -19.32 -10.16
CA HIS A 19 -2.35 -18.72 -9.01
C HIS A 19 -1.73 -17.36 -8.71
N VAL A 20 -2.51 -16.48 -8.07
CA VAL A 20 -2.07 -15.20 -7.51
C VAL A 20 -2.18 -15.26 -5.99
N LEU A 21 -1.23 -14.65 -5.30
CA LEU A 21 -1.26 -14.55 -3.85
C LEU A 21 -2.19 -13.42 -3.41
N LEU A 22 -3.11 -13.72 -2.52
CA LEU A 22 -3.99 -12.75 -1.88
C LEU A 22 -3.65 -12.63 -0.38
N LEU A 23 -3.77 -11.43 0.17
CA LEU A 23 -3.82 -11.21 1.62
C LEU A 23 -5.25 -10.94 2.03
N LYS A 24 -5.77 -11.76 2.92
CA LYS A 24 -7.06 -11.54 3.55
C LYS A 24 -6.85 -10.73 4.83
N HIS A 25 -7.20 -9.44 4.76
CA HIS A 25 -7.21 -8.57 5.92
C HIS A 25 -8.47 -8.88 6.76
N PRO A 26 -8.37 -9.04 8.08
CA PRO A 26 -9.48 -9.45 8.94
C PRO A 26 -10.68 -8.49 8.85
N TYR A 27 -10.42 -7.24 8.48
CA TYR A 27 -11.39 -6.16 8.49
C TYR A 27 -11.59 -5.45 7.14
N ALA A 28 -10.84 -5.84 6.10
CA ALA A 28 -10.79 -5.11 4.83
C ALA A 28 -10.78 -6.03 3.58
N GLY A 29 -11.14 -7.31 3.75
CA GLY A 29 -11.29 -8.24 2.62
C GLY A 29 -9.98 -8.66 1.97
N ASN A 30 -10.06 -9.11 0.72
CA ASN A 30 -8.91 -9.58 -0.04
C ASN A 30 -8.15 -8.40 -0.66
N GLN A 31 -6.83 -8.45 -0.52
CA GLN A 31 -5.88 -7.42 -0.93
C GLN A 31 -4.67 -8.06 -1.63
N ILE A 32 -3.87 -7.20 -2.27
CA ILE A 32 -2.60 -7.54 -2.91
C ILE A 32 -1.48 -6.84 -2.15
N PRO A 33 -0.28 -7.46 -1.99
CA PRO A 33 0.81 -6.81 -1.28
C PRO A 33 1.16 -5.46 -1.92
N ALA A 34 1.28 -4.42 -1.11
CA ALA A 34 1.49 -3.06 -1.60
C ALA A 34 2.09 -2.17 -0.54
N GLY A 35 2.96 -1.25 -0.95
CA GLY A 35 3.62 -0.39 0.03
C GLY A 35 4.28 0.84 -0.55
N THR A 36 5.13 1.47 0.26
CA THR A 36 5.70 2.78 -0.04
C THR A 36 7.18 2.64 -0.37
N VAL A 37 7.62 3.26 -1.47
CA VAL A 37 9.04 3.26 -1.87
C VAL A 37 9.80 4.20 -0.96
N GLU A 38 10.72 3.70 -0.16
CA GLU A 38 11.48 4.50 0.80
C GLU A 38 12.45 5.50 0.16
N LYS A 39 12.91 6.47 0.96
CA LYS A 39 13.81 7.51 0.45
C LYS A 39 15.12 6.91 -0.03
N GLY A 40 15.42 7.06 -1.32
CA GLY A 40 16.63 6.50 -1.95
C GLY A 40 16.49 5.02 -2.34
N GLU A 41 15.33 4.41 -2.08
CA GLU A 41 14.99 3.06 -2.52
C GLU A 41 14.53 3.07 -3.99
N SER A 42 14.90 2.04 -4.76
CA SER A 42 14.35 1.85 -6.10
C SER A 42 12.97 1.18 -6.02
N PHE A 43 12.11 1.43 -7.01
CA PHE A 43 10.78 0.78 -7.04
C PHE A 43 10.85 -0.75 -7.00
N VAL A 44 11.82 -1.35 -7.70
CA VAL A 44 12.02 -2.81 -7.68
C VAL A 44 12.45 -3.31 -6.31
N ALA A 45 13.36 -2.58 -5.63
CA ALA A 45 13.79 -2.93 -4.28
C ALA A 45 12.63 -2.84 -3.29
N ALA A 46 11.82 -1.78 -3.39
CA ALA A 46 10.61 -1.60 -2.59
C ALA A 46 9.62 -2.74 -2.82
N ALA A 47 9.34 -3.09 -4.08
CA ALA A 47 8.41 -4.19 -4.41
C ALA A 47 8.86 -5.51 -3.78
N LEU A 48 10.15 -5.84 -3.85
CA LEU A 48 10.68 -7.05 -3.22
C LEU A 48 10.67 -6.98 -1.69
N ARG A 49 10.91 -5.82 -1.08
CA ARG A 49 10.86 -5.63 0.37
C ARG A 49 9.44 -5.79 0.89
N GLU A 50 8.49 -5.01 0.36
CA GLU A 50 7.08 -5.04 0.76
C GLU A 50 6.49 -6.43 0.58
N ALA A 51 6.74 -7.06 -0.58
CA ALA A 51 6.29 -8.43 -0.81
C ALA A 51 6.84 -9.42 0.22
N ARG A 52 8.11 -9.31 0.64
CA ARG A 52 8.67 -10.18 1.69
C ARG A 52 8.07 -9.90 3.06
N GLU A 53 7.91 -8.63 3.42
CA GLU A 53 7.41 -8.20 4.73
C GLU A 53 5.95 -8.62 4.93
N GLU A 54 5.10 -8.46 3.92
CA GLU A 54 3.68 -8.75 4.02
C GLU A 54 3.34 -10.23 3.78
N THR A 55 4.20 -10.98 3.09
CA THR A 55 3.93 -12.39 2.73
C THR A 55 4.81 -13.40 3.41
N GLY A 56 5.95 -13.02 3.98
CA GLY A 56 6.93 -13.96 4.52
C GLY A 56 7.66 -14.79 3.47
N LEU A 57 7.36 -14.65 2.17
CA LEU A 57 8.04 -15.38 1.10
C LEU A 57 9.47 -14.86 0.90
N ALA A 58 10.48 -15.71 1.11
CA ALA A 58 11.88 -15.29 0.97
C ALA A 58 12.36 -15.22 -0.49
N ALA A 59 11.95 -16.19 -1.32
CA ALA A 59 12.48 -16.42 -2.67
C ALA A 59 11.55 -15.87 -3.78
N LEU A 60 11.51 -14.55 -3.90
CA LEU A 60 10.76 -13.83 -4.93
C LEU A 60 11.67 -13.39 -6.08
N HIS A 61 11.18 -13.55 -7.31
CA HIS A 61 11.85 -13.10 -8.53
C HIS A 61 10.97 -12.07 -9.25
N VAL A 62 11.59 -10.99 -9.73
CA VAL A 62 10.89 -9.98 -10.54
C VAL A 62 10.79 -10.51 -11.95
N VAL A 63 9.56 -10.64 -12.46
CA VAL A 63 9.29 -11.05 -13.84
C VAL A 63 9.22 -9.81 -14.73
N ALA A 64 8.41 -8.82 -14.36
CA ALA A 64 8.19 -7.61 -15.13
C ALA A 64 7.66 -6.45 -14.29
N GLU A 65 7.86 -5.22 -14.79
CA GLU A 65 7.04 -4.05 -14.43
C GLU A 65 5.83 -4.04 -15.38
N LEU A 66 4.63 -4.18 -14.84
CA LEU A 66 3.39 -4.33 -15.62
C LEU A 66 2.77 -2.98 -16.01
N LEU A 67 2.80 -2.03 -15.07
CA LEU A 67 2.14 -0.74 -15.23
C LEU A 67 2.81 0.31 -14.34
N SER A 68 2.84 1.56 -14.83
CA SER A 68 3.28 2.72 -14.07
C SER A 68 2.25 3.84 -14.23
N GLU A 69 1.78 4.35 -13.10
CA GLU A 69 0.74 5.38 -13.04
C GLU A 69 1.20 6.57 -12.22
N ARG A 70 0.80 7.77 -12.64
CA ARG A 70 1.02 8.99 -11.90
C ARG A 70 -0.31 9.64 -11.61
N GLU A 71 -0.59 9.80 -10.34
CA GLU A 71 -1.81 10.41 -9.85
C GLU A 71 -1.47 11.75 -9.19
N LYS A 72 -2.27 12.77 -9.50
CA LYS A 72 -2.35 13.96 -8.66
C LYS A 72 -3.60 13.80 -7.79
N LEU A 73 -3.40 13.77 -6.48
CA LEU A 73 -4.46 13.62 -5.50
C LEU A 73 -5.48 14.76 -5.63
N PRO A 74 -6.75 14.50 -5.31
CA PRO A 74 -7.80 15.51 -5.36
C PRO A 74 -7.50 16.67 -4.39
N PRO A 75 -8.17 17.82 -4.56
CA PRO A 75 -8.10 18.91 -3.61
C PRO A 75 -8.41 18.44 -2.19
N ASN A 76 -7.78 19.08 -1.20
CA ASN A 76 -7.94 18.76 0.23
C ASN A 76 -7.45 17.37 0.64
N THR A 77 -6.61 16.72 -0.17
CA THR A 77 -5.97 15.44 0.17
C THR A 77 -4.49 15.51 -0.16
N ALA A 78 -3.66 14.93 0.71
CA ALA A 78 -2.24 14.79 0.49
C ALA A 78 -1.73 13.45 1.02
N VAL A 79 -0.49 13.10 0.71
CA VAL A 79 0.22 12.00 1.36
C VAL A 79 1.45 12.54 2.09
N ILE A 80 1.71 11.98 3.27
CA ILE A 80 2.92 12.23 4.04
C ILE A 80 4.13 11.73 3.24
N GLN A 81 4.94 12.64 2.68
CA GLN A 81 6.15 12.28 1.93
C GLN A 81 7.38 12.13 2.82
N LYS A 82 7.31 12.61 4.06
CA LYS A 82 8.35 12.51 5.08
C LYS A 82 7.68 12.28 6.42
N THR A 83 8.08 11.22 7.14
CA THR A 83 7.63 11.00 8.53
C THR A 83 7.83 12.28 9.34
N SER A 84 6.76 12.75 9.97
CA SER A 84 6.71 14.09 10.55
C SER A 84 5.97 14.12 11.87
N THR A 85 6.41 15.03 12.74
CA THR A 85 5.73 15.37 13.99
C THR A 85 4.47 16.18 13.70
N VAL A 86 3.38 15.85 14.39
CA VAL A 86 2.10 16.56 14.34
C VAL A 86 2.00 17.47 15.55
N TYR A 87 1.89 18.77 15.27
CA TYR A 87 1.87 19.85 16.24
C TYR A 87 0.44 20.33 16.53
N SER A 88 0.20 20.80 17.74
CA SER A 88 -1.09 21.39 18.15
C SER A 88 -1.40 22.73 17.46
N ARG A 89 -0.35 23.45 17.01
CA ARG A 89 -0.41 24.74 16.31
C ARG A 89 0.60 24.77 15.14
N PRO A 90 0.51 25.72 14.20
CA PRO A 90 1.47 25.88 13.11
C PRO A 90 2.82 26.46 13.60
N ASP A 91 3.42 25.81 14.60
CA ASP A 91 4.63 26.24 15.30
C ASP A 91 5.32 25.01 15.91
N THR A 92 6.62 24.84 15.62
CA THR A 92 7.44 23.73 16.16
C THR A 92 7.66 23.79 17.67
N SER A 93 7.46 24.94 18.31
CA SER A 93 7.53 25.10 19.77
C SER A 93 6.22 24.71 20.47
N SER A 94 5.16 24.47 19.70
CA SER A 94 3.89 24.03 20.25
C SER A 94 3.93 22.57 20.66
N PHE A 95 2.91 22.15 21.42
CA PHE A 95 2.80 20.78 21.88
C PHE A 95 2.78 19.81 20.70
N ASP A 96 3.64 18.79 20.74
CA ASP A 96 3.81 17.75 19.74
C ASP A 96 3.21 16.42 20.23
N TRP A 97 2.09 16.03 19.62
CA TRP A 97 1.28 14.94 20.18
C TRP A 97 1.70 13.56 19.66
N VAL A 98 2.07 13.47 18.38
CA VAL A 98 2.26 12.20 17.67
C VAL A 98 3.13 12.40 16.43
N THR A 99 3.79 11.33 15.98
CA THR A 99 4.46 11.27 14.68
C THR A 99 3.61 10.50 13.67
N ILE A 100 3.43 11.05 12.47
CA ILE A 100 2.72 10.37 11.38
C ILE A 100 3.74 9.83 10.36
N ARG A 101 3.63 8.55 10.02
CA ARG A 101 4.57 7.86 9.14
C ARG A 101 4.40 8.28 7.68
N ARG A 102 5.49 8.17 6.92
CA ARG A 102 5.51 8.35 5.48
C ARG A 102 4.55 7.37 4.78
N GLY A 103 3.92 7.82 3.71
CA GLY A 103 3.03 7.01 2.88
C GLY A 103 1.56 7.02 3.30
N ILE A 104 1.22 7.64 4.43
CA ILE A 104 -0.16 7.81 4.89
C ILE A 104 -0.86 8.91 4.10
N ARG A 105 -2.04 8.59 3.55
CA ARG A 105 -2.93 9.57 2.94
C ARG A 105 -3.72 10.27 4.05
N VAL A 106 -3.83 11.59 3.96
CA VAL A 106 -4.49 12.46 4.94
C VAL A 106 -5.35 13.49 4.23
N ASP A 107 -6.42 13.91 4.88
CA ASP A 107 -7.16 15.09 4.46
C ASP A 107 -6.41 16.34 4.93
N THR A 108 -6.44 17.40 4.12
CA THR A 108 -5.77 18.67 4.40
C THR A 108 -6.78 19.80 4.50
N ARG A 109 -6.57 20.71 5.45
CA ARG A 109 -7.43 21.88 5.66
C ARG A 109 -6.68 23.17 5.39
N GLU A 110 -6.41 23.92 6.45
CA GLU A 110 -5.83 25.26 6.41
C GLU A 110 -4.32 25.20 6.27
N THR A 111 -3.74 26.24 5.68
CA THR A 111 -2.30 26.44 5.58
C THR A 111 -1.94 27.75 6.29
N GLU A 112 -1.01 27.68 7.24
CA GLU A 112 -0.58 28.84 8.03
C GLU A 112 0.89 28.70 8.39
N ASN A 113 1.67 29.78 8.26
CA ASN A 113 3.09 29.86 8.67
C ASN A 113 3.99 28.71 8.14
N GLY A 114 3.70 28.18 6.95
CA GLY A 114 4.45 27.07 6.35
C GLY A 114 4.05 25.68 6.89
N PHE A 115 2.94 25.60 7.63
CA PHE A 115 2.31 24.36 8.07
C PHE A 115 0.97 24.15 7.37
N VAL A 116 0.54 22.89 7.32
CA VAL A 116 -0.77 22.48 6.85
C VAL A 116 -1.45 21.68 7.96
N GLN A 117 -2.70 22.01 8.27
CA GLN A 117 -3.50 21.19 9.17
C GLN A 117 -4.00 19.95 8.44
N ILE A 118 -3.85 18.79 9.07
CA ILE A 118 -4.25 17.49 8.55
C ILE A 118 -5.29 16.83 9.44
N ASP A 119 -6.11 15.97 8.83
CA ASP A 119 -6.87 14.95 9.53
C ASP A 119 -6.50 13.57 8.98
N TYR A 120 -6.32 12.63 9.89
CA TYR A 120 -6.22 11.22 9.59
C TYR A 120 -7.19 10.45 10.48
N VAL A 121 -8.07 9.67 9.87
CA VAL A 121 -9.09 8.89 10.57
C VAL A 121 -8.89 7.42 10.23
N GLU A 122 -8.67 6.60 11.25
CA GLU A 122 -8.70 5.16 11.13
C GLU A 122 -10.02 4.63 11.67
N LYS A 123 -10.65 3.72 10.92
CA LYS A 123 -11.92 3.07 11.27
C LYS A 123 -11.64 1.66 11.76
N GLU A 124 -12.45 1.17 12.70
CA GLU A 124 -12.28 -0.17 13.28
C GLU A 124 -12.42 -1.27 12.22
N LEU A 125 -13.38 -1.12 11.30
CA LEU A 125 -13.65 -2.07 10.22
C LEU A 125 -13.96 -1.31 8.93
N LEU A 126 -13.70 -1.93 7.78
CA LEU A 126 -14.18 -1.41 6.50
C LEU A 126 -15.71 -1.29 6.53
N GLY A 127 -16.23 -0.11 6.15
CA GLY A 127 -17.66 0.20 6.18
C GLY A 127 -18.23 0.54 7.57
N SER A 128 -17.45 0.47 8.64
CA SER A 128 -17.89 0.90 9.97
C SER A 128 -17.87 2.43 10.11
N ASP A 129 -18.79 2.98 10.89
CA ASP A 129 -18.76 4.38 11.33
C ASP A 129 -17.97 4.58 12.63
N ARG A 130 -17.53 3.48 13.27
CA ARG A 130 -16.73 3.54 14.48
C ARG A 130 -15.27 3.84 14.16
N ILE A 131 -14.80 4.97 14.66
CA ILE A 131 -13.41 5.42 14.58
C ILE A 131 -12.59 4.65 15.61
N SER A 132 -11.50 4.02 15.18
CA SER A 132 -10.52 3.39 16.07
C SER A 132 -9.58 4.45 16.66
N PHE A 133 -9.05 5.34 15.83
CA PHE A 133 -8.36 6.55 16.26
C PHE A 133 -8.38 7.64 15.19
N GLN A 134 -8.14 8.87 15.63
CA GLN A 134 -8.02 10.03 14.76
C GLN A 134 -6.84 10.91 15.19
N ILE A 135 -6.13 11.46 14.21
CA ILE A 135 -5.08 12.44 14.39
C ILE A 135 -5.50 13.72 13.66
N THR A 136 -5.58 14.83 14.39
CA THR A 136 -5.79 16.17 13.84
C THR A 136 -4.71 17.10 14.35
N GLY A 137 -4.06 17.84 13.46
CA GLY A 137 -3.01 18.79 13.86
C GLY A 137 -2.22 19.32 12.67
N TRP A 138 -1.14 20.04 12.97
CA TRP A 138 -0.35 20.78 11.98
C TRP A 138 0.96 20.07 11.68
N ILE A 139 1.31 19.99 10.40
CA ILE A 139 2.61 19.47 9.96
C ILE A 139 3.28 20.45 9.00
N PRO A 140 4.63 20.45 8.90
CA PRO A 140 5.32 21.26 7.90
C PRO A 140 4.81 20.97 6.48
N GLN A 141 4.58 22.01 5.69
CA GLN A 141 4.05 21.86 4.34
C GLN A 141 4.98 21.02 3.43
N ASP A 142 6.29 21.08 3.66
CA ASP A 142 7.27 20.27 2.94
C ASP A 142 7.26 18.79 3.34
N ALA A 143 6.50 18.40 4.35
CA ALA A 143 6.23 17.00 4.69
C ALA A 143 5.14 16.36 3.83
N LEU A 144 4.44 17.14 3.01
CA LEU A 144 3.31 16.70 2.18
C LEU A 144 3.65 16.70 0.69
N THR A 145 3.00 15.80 -0.04
CA THR A 145 2.90 15.87 -1.50
C THR A 145 1.51 15.46 -1.96
N THR A 146 1.10 16.01 -3.11
CA THR A 146 -0.12 15.62 -3.81
C THR A 146 0.17 14.75 -5.03
N ASN A 147 1.44 14.46 -5.33
CA ASN A 147 1.82 13.65 -6.48
C ASN A 147 2.24 12.25 -6.01
N VAL A 148 1.59 11.23 -6.53
CA VAL A 148 1.90 9.82 -6.24
C VAL A 148 2.26 9.12 -7.54
N GLU A 149 3.32 8.34 -7.52
CA GLU A 149 3.70 7.45 -8.63
C GLU A 149 3.60 6.02 -8.14
N ARG A 150 2.71 5.23 -8.74
CA ARG A 150 2.52 3.83 -8.41
C ARG A 150 3.07 2.96 -9.53
N LYS A 151 3.83 1.94 -9.17
CA LYS A 151 4.28 0.91 -10.10
C LYS A 151 3.79 -0.46 -9.68
N HIS A 152 3.34 -1.23 -10.66
CA HIS A 152 2.81 -2.57 -10.49
C HIS A 152 3.84 -3.56 -11.00
N TYR A 153 4.22 -4.51 -10.15
CA TYR A 153 5.21 -5.52 -10.49
C TYR A 153 4.59 -6.91 -10.50
N HIS A 154 4.99 -7.70 -11.49
CA HIS A 154 4.81 -9.13 -11.48
C HIS A 154 6.01 -9.78 -10.80
N LEU A 155 5.75 -10.47 -9.70
CA LEU A 155 6.72 -11.31 -9.02
C LEU A 155 6.33 -12.78 -9.17
N SER A 156 7.32 -13.66 -9.17
CA SER A 156 7.10 -15.10 -9.12
C SER A 156 7.86 -15.74 -7.96
N CYS A 157 7.29 -16.82 -7.44
CA CYS A 157 7.96 -17.71 -6.51
C CYS A 157 7.75 -19.17 -6.94
N ALA A 158 8.58 -20.06 -6.38
CA ALA A 158 8.31 -21.48 -6.48
C ALA A 158 6.98 -21.81 -5.77
N ALA A 159 6.31 -22.86 -6.23
CA ALA A 159 5.18 -23.44 -5.51
C ALA A 159 5.62 -23.82 -4.09
N SER A 160 4.78 -23.49 -3.11
CA SER A 160 4.91 -23.99 -1.74
C SER A 160 3.90 -25.12 -1.53
N ASP A 161 4.22 -26.07 -0.66
CA ASP A 161 3.26 -27.06 -0.18
C ASP A 161 2.19 -26.40 0.71
N GLU A 162 2.48 -25.22 1.26
CA GLU A 162 1.53 -24.41 2.04
C GLU A 162 0.61 -23.62 1.11
N LEU A 163 -0.68 -23.99 1.13
CA LEU A 163 -1.73 -23.32 0.35
C LEU A 163 -2.27 -22.06 1.04
N GLU A 164 -2.19 -22.03 2.38
CA GLU A 164 -2.62 -20.92 3.23
C GLU A 164 -1.68 -20.81 4.44
N TRP A 165 -1.30 -19.60 4.81
CA TRP A 165 -0.48 -19.33 6.00
C TRP A 165 -0.79 -17.96 6.60
N GLU A 166 -0.27 -17.69 7.78
CA GLU A 166 -0.52 -16.43 8.50
C GLU A 166 0.77 -15.62 8.66
N VAL A 167 0.68 -14.32 8.45
CA VAL A 167 1.77 -13.37 8.68
C VAL A 167 1.28 -12.23 9.54
N PHE A 168 2.12 -11.79 10.47
CA PHE A 168 1.89 -10.57 11.23
C PHE A 168 2.72 -9.44 10.61
N SER A 169 2.05 -8.47 10.01
CA SER A 169 2.66 -7.28 9.41
C SER A 169 1.78 -6.06 9.69
N ASP A 170 2.37 -4.87 9.78
CA ASP A 170 1.63 -3.61 9.94
C ASP A 170 0.57 -3.63 11.07
N HIS A 171 0.91 -4.30 12.18
CA HIS A 171 0.06 -4.54 13.36
C HIS A 171 -1.21 -5.38 13.12
N HIS A 172 -1.32 -6.02 11.96
CA HIS A 172 -2.42 -6.89 11.59
C HIS A 172 -1.95 -8.32 11.36
N LYS A 173 -2.84 -9.27 11.64
CA LYS A 173 -2.67 -10.67 11.28
C LYS A 173 -3.36 -10.90 9.94
N PHE A 174 -2.58 -11.16 8.91
CA PHE A 174 -3.07 -11.48 7.57
C PHE A 174 -3.13 -12.99 7.39
N VAL A 175 -4.18 -13.45 6.71
CA VAL A 175 -4.25 -14.81 6.18
C VAL A 175 -3.91 -14.73 4.69
N LEU A 176 -2.84 -15.40 4.28
CA LEU A 176 -2.38 -15.45 2.91
C LEU A 176 -2.88 -16.71 2.23
N MET A 177 -3.35 -16.59 0.99
CA MET A 177 -3.89 -17.73 0.24
C MET A 177 -3.60 -17.63 -1.25
N TRP A 178 -3.29 -18.77 -1.86
CA TRP A 178 -3.18 -18.88 -3.31
C TRP A 178 -4.57 -18.95 -3.95
N HIS A 179 -4.85 -18.03 -4.86
CA HIS A 179 -6.13 -17.96 -5.57
C HIS A 179 -5.94 -18.22 -7.07
N PRO A 180 -6.73 -19.11 -7.70
CA PRO A 180 -6.63 -19.36 -9.13
C PRO A 180 -6.85 -18.08 -9.93
N LEU A 181 -5.97 -17.79 -10.91
CA LEU A 181 -6.15 -16.62 -11.79
C LEU A 181 -7.39 -16.73 -12.68
N THR A 182 -7.91 -17.94 -12.87
CA THR A 182 -9.13 -18.19 -13.64
C THR A 182 -10.41 -17.79 -12.92
N GLU A 183 -10.34 -17.56 -11.61
CA GLU A 183 -11.49 -17.22 -10.76
C GLU A 183 -11.46 -15.73 -10.39
N ASP A 184 -12.57 -15.22 -9.86
CA ASP A 184 -12.67 -13.84 -9.37
C ASP A 184 -12.16 -13.75 -7.92
N PRO A 185 -11.06 -13.01 -7.65
CA PRO A 185 -10.47 -12.90 -6.32
C PRO A 185 -11.27 -12.05 -5.33
N GLN A 186 -12.36 -11.39 -5.75
CA GLN A 186 -13.19 -10.51 -4.90
C GLN A 186 -12.36 -9.44 -4.16
N LEU A 187 -11.42 -8.82 -4.89
CA LEU A 187 -10.55 -7.78 -4.37
C LEU A 187 -11.35 -6.52 -4.01
N GLN A 188 -10.97 -5.86 -2.92
CA GLN A 188 -11.50 -4.53 -2.61
C GLN A 188 -10.87 -3.47 -3.50
N GLU A 189 -11.58 -2.38 -3.78
CA GLU A 189 -10.99 -1.25 -4.48
C GLU A 189 -9.91 -0.55 -3.64
N PRO A 190 -8.81 -0.07 -4.25
CA PRO A 190 -8.53 -0.03 -5.70
C PRO A 190 -7.86 -1.30 -6.29
N PHE A 191 -7.73 -2.38 -5.51
CA PHE A 191 -7.02 -3.58 -5.97
C PHE A 191 -7.75 -4.33 -7.08
N GLY A 192 -9.08 -4.28 -7.12
CA GLY A 192 -9.91 -4.85 -8.18
C GLY A 192 -9.60 -4.22 -9.54
N GLU A 193 -9.73 -2.89 -9.64
CA GLU A 193 -9.39 -2.12 -10.85
C GLU A 193 -7.97 -2.40 -11.36
N TRP A 194 -6.99 -2.45 -10.44
CA TRP A 194 -5.61 -2.76 -10.82
C TRP A 194 -5.45 -4.17 -11.36
N PHE A 195 -6.05 -5.16 -10.70
CA PHE A 195 -5.98 -6.55 -11.11
C PHE A 195 -6.60 -6.77 -12.49
N ASP A 196 -7.78 -6.21 -12.75
CA ASP A 196 -8.45 -6.31 -14.05
C ASP A 196 -7.60 -5.72 -15.18
N SER A 197 -6.88 -4.62 -14.90
CA SER A 197 -6.01 -3.96 -15.88
C SER A 197 -4.78 -4.80 -16.28
N ILE A 198 -4.35 -5.75 -15.45
CA ILE A 198 -3.10 -6.50 -15.64
C ILE A 198 -3.28 -8.03 -15.71
N LYS A 199 -4.50 -8.54 -15.48
CA LYS A 199 -4.79 -9.98 -15.39
C LYS A 199 -4.32 -10.77 -16.61
N GLU A 200 -4.54 -10.25 -17.82
CA GLU A 200 -4.10 -10.92 -19.06
C GLU A 200 -2.58 -11.06 -19.14
N GLN A 201 -1.84 -10.04 -18.69
CA GLN A 201 -0.37 -10.07 -18.65
C GLN A 201 0.13 -11.11 -17.64
N LEU A 202 -0.54 -11.21 -16.48
CA LEU A 202 -0.24 -12.25 -15.49
C LEU A 202 -0.48 -13.66 -16.02
N VAL A 203 -1.53 -13.89 -16.82
CA VAL A 203 -1.83 -15.22 -17.36
C VAL A 203 -0.76 -15.66 -18.37
N HIS A 204 -0.28 -14.74 -19.22
CA HIS A 204 0.54 -15.09 -20.37
C HIS A 204 2.06 -14.94 -20.20
N ASP A 205 2.55 -14.48 -19.04
CA ASP A 205 3.99 -14.21 -18.83
C ASP A 205 4.59 -13.39 -19.99
N LEU A 206 3.84 -12.39 -20.46
CA LEU A 206 4.25 -11.62 -21.63
C LEU A 206 5.57 -10.90 -21.33
N LYS A 207 6.61 -11.31 -22.05
CA LYS A 207 7.94 -10.69 -22.08
C LYS A 207 7.92 -9.37 -22.84
#